data_AF-A0A1T4JP68-F1
#
_entry.id   AF-A0A1T4JP68-F1
#
_cell.length_a   1.000
_cell.length_b   1.000
_cell.length_c   1.000
_cell.angle_alpha   90.00
_cell.angle_beta   90.00
_cell.angle_gamma   90.00
#
_symmetry.space_group_name_H-M   'P 1'
#
loop_
_entity.id
_entity.type
_entity.pdbx_description
1 polymer ?
#
loop_
_entity_poly.entity_id
_entity_poly.type
_entity_poly.pdbx_seq_one_letter_code
_entity_poly.pdbx_strand_id
1 'polypeptide(L)'
;MRFNHLSIDEVFKLLTQFNSDLNKFFAQYLQQEYSDLEKERLYYLDIAEIGRFIISNIETKTHIFTNFFVQVELILSNCDTDIENLVVVGLFESLQNSSSGKVDYHTYFDKWLLPVSKDKWNRLIDQWEGQKLTRD
;
A
#
# COMPACT_ATOMS: atom_id res chain seq x y z
N MET A 1 13.22 -9.39 12.34
CA MET A 1 13.43 -7.98 11.97
C MET A 1 12.14 -7.26 12.31
N ARG A 2 12.20 -6.11 13.00
CA ARG A 2 10.99 -5.32 13.32
C ARG A 2 11.09 -4.00 12.57
N PHE A 3 10.16 -3.74 11.67
CA PHE A 3 10.07 -2.48 10.93
C PHE A 3 9.62 -1.37 11.86
N ASN A 4 10.27 -0.22 11.77
CA ASN A 4 9.93 0.99 12.51
C ASN A 4 10.17 2.24 11.66
N HIS A 5 9.90 3.43 12.19
CA HIS A 5 10.10 4.69 11.47
C HIS A 5 11.54 4.89 10.91
N LEU A 6 12.56 4.25 11.50
CA LEU A 6 13.94 4.31 11.01
C LEU A 6 14.19 3.37 9.81
N SER A 7 13.27 2.46 9.51
CA SER A 7 13.37 1.50 8.41
C SER A 7 12.35 1.76 7.30
N ILE A 8 11.82 2.98 7.19
CA ILE A 8 10.82 3.33 6.16
C ILE A 8 11.34 3.04 4.74
N ASP A 9 12.60 3.32 4.46
CA ASP A 9 13.21 3.01 3.15
C ASP A 9 13.26 1.52 2.85
N GLU A 10 13.45 0.70 3.88
CA GLU A 10 13.43 -0.75 3.74
C GLU A 10 12.01 -1.25 3.43
N VAL A 11 10.98 -0.62 4.02
CA VAL A 11 9.57 -0.90 3.69
C VAL A 11 9.31 -0.62 2.20
N PHE A 12 9.70 0.55 1.70
CA PHE A 12 9.56 0.89 0.27
C PHE A 12 10.34 -0.06 -0.65
N LYS A 13 11.56 -0.41 -0.25
CA LYS A 13 12.39 -1.35 -1.01
C LYS A 13 11.73 -2.73 -1.07
N LEU A 14 11.23 -3.26 0.05
CA LEU A 14 10.53 -4.55 0.07
C LEU A 14 9.30 -4.55 -0.83
N LEU A 15 8.51 -3.48 -0.78
CA LEU A 15 7.29 -3.34 -1.58
C LEU A 15 7.55 -3.22 -3.09
N THR A 16 8.76 -2.85 -3.51
CA THR A 16 9.02 -2.54 -4.93
C THR A 16 10.04 -3.48 -5.58
N GLN A 17 11.09 -3.91 -4.87
CA GLN A 17 12.25 -4.60 -5.47
C GLN A 17 11.94 -5.97 -6.09
N PHE A 18 10.86 -6.64 -5.66
CA PHE A 18 10.50 -7.97 -6.17
C PHE A 18 10.01 -7.92 -7.63
N ASN A 19 9.67 -6.74 -8.16
CA ASN A 19 9.21 -6.55 -9.52
C ASN A 19 9.93 -5.39 -10.20
N SER A 20 10.55 -5.65 -11.35
CA SER A 20 11.36 -4.64 -12.05
C SER A 20 10.57 -3.41 -12.51
N ASP A 21 9.32 -3.59 -12.91
CA ASP A 21 8.50 -2.50 -13.44
C ASP A 21 8.06 -1.57 -12.31
N LEU A 22 7.58 -2.14 -11.21
CA LEU A 22 7.22 -1.38 -10.01
C LEU A 22 8.45 -0.66 -9.42
N ASN A 23 9.60 -1.35 -9.33
CA ASN A 23 10.83 -0.73 -8.84
C ASN A 23 11.27 0.45 -9.71
N LYS A 24 11.24 0.29 -11.05
CA LYS A 24 11.56 1.39 -11.98
C LYS A 24 10.57 2.53 -11.88
N PHE A 25 9.27 2.22 -11.84
CA PHE A 25 8.21 3.21 -11.69
C PHE A 25 8.42 4.05 -10.43
N PHE A 26 8.64 3.39 -9.30
CA PHE A 26 8.80 4.08 -8.02
C PHE A 26 10.08 4.92 -7.98
N ALA A 27 11.19 4.41 -8.51
CA ALA A 27 12.42 5.18 -8.63
C ALA A 27 12.25 6.43 -9.53
N GLN A 28 11.50 6.31 -10.63
CA GLN A 28 11.19 7.44 -11.51
C GLN A 28 10.28 8.46 -10.83
N TYR A 29 9.25 8.00 -10.11
CA TYR A 29 8.39 8.86 -9.30
C TYR A 29 9.21 9.70 -8.31
N LEU A 30 10.10 9.07 -7.53
CA LEU A 30 10.94 9.78 -6.56
C LEU A 30 11.83 10.85 -7.19
N GLN A 31 12.37 10.59 -8.39
CA GLN A 31 13.20 11.56 -9.13
C GLN A 31 12.40 12.73 -9.72
N GLN A 32 11.11 12.53 -9.99
CA GLN A 32 10.25 13.56 -10.58
C GLN A 32 9.58 14.43 -9.51
N GLU A 33 9.17 13.82 -8.41
CA GLU A 33 8.41 14.49 -7.35
C GLU A 33 9.31 15.35 -6.46
N TYR A 34 10.53 14.90 -6.18
CA TYR A 34 11.41 15.53 -5.19
C TYR A 34 12.68 16.06 -5.81
N SER A 35 12.99 17.32 -5.51
CA SER A 35 14.28 17.94 -5.84
C SER A 35 15.34 17.61 -4.79
N ASP A 36 14.93 17.48 -3.52
CA ASP A 36 15.76 17.05 -2.39
C ASP A 36 14.99 16.01 -1.54
N LEU A 37 15.24 14.73 -1.82
CA LEU A 37 14.59 13.60 -1.14
C LEU A 37 14.81 13.57 0.37
N GLU A 38 15.91 14.13 0.88
CA GLU A 38 16.20 14.07 2.32
C GLU A 38 15.35 15.07 3.11
N LYS A 39 14.93 16.17 2.47
CA LYS A 39 14.22 17.27 3.15
C LYS A 39 12.74 17.35 2.81
N GLU A 40 12.35 16.94 1.60
CA GLU A 40 11.02 17.22 1.05
C GLU A 40 10.10 16.00 1.07
N ARG A 41 10.63 14.81 1.37
CA ARG A 41 9.94 13.55 1.14
C ARG A 41 8.70 13.34 2.01
N LEU A 42 7.60 12.94 1.37
CA LEU A 42 6.30 12.70 1.99
C LEU A 42 5.92 11.22 1.87
N TYR A 43 6.31 10.41 2.86
CA TYR A 43 6.17 8.95 2.82
C TYR A 43 4.74 8.45 2.57
N TYR A 44 3.71 9.15 3.07
CA TYR A 44 2.32 8.79 2.81
C TYR A 44 1.93 9.00 1.33
N LEU A 45 2.49 10.00 0.64
CA LEU A 45 2.28 10.18 -0.80
C LEU A 45 3.01 9.10 -1.59
N ASP A 46 4.26 8.80 -1.18
CA ASP A 46 5.08 7.77 -1.83
C ASP A 46 4.38 6.40 -1.81
N ILE A 47 3.88 5.98 -0.65
CA ILE A 47 3.25 4.67 -0.54
C ILE A 47 1.87 4.64 -1.22
N ALA A 48 1.17 5.78 -1.26
CA ALA A 48 -0.06 5.90 -2.03
C ALA A 48 0.20 5.73 -3.53
N GLU A 49 1.35 6.21 -4.05
CA GLU A 49 1.73 6.04 -5.45
C GLU A 49 1.99 4.57 -5.83
N ILE A 50 2.58 3.80 -4.90
CA ILE A 50 2.68 2.34 -5.04
C ILE A 50 1.27 1.73 -5.17
N GLY A 51 0.33 2.14 -4.32
CA GLY A 51 -1.07 1.71 -4.42
C GLY A 51 -1.69 2.04 -5.78
N ARG A 52 -1.50 3.27 -6.27
CA ARG A 52 -1.98 3.69 -7.61
C ARG A 52 -1.39 2.87 -8.74
N PHE A 53 -0.11 2.49 -8.65
CA PHE A 53 0.51 1.58 -9.63
C PHE A 53 -0.18 0.22 -9.67
N ILE A 54 -0.42 -0.39 -8.50
CA ILE A 54 -1.09 -1.69 -8.40
C ILE A 54 -2.47 -1.64 -9.08
N ILE A 55 -3.26 -0.61 -8.77
CA ILE A 55 -4.59 -0.44 -9.36
C ILE A 55 -4.54 -0.11 -10.86
N SER A 56 -3.54 0.64 -11.31
CA SER A 56 -3.39 0.96 -12.74
C SER A 56 -3.03 -0.28 -13.58
N ASN A 57 -2.52 -1.34 -12.96
CA ASN A 57 -2.15 -2.59 -13.62
C ASN A 57 -3.10 -3.76 -13.31
N ILE A 58 -4.27 -3.48 -12.72
CA ILE A 58 -5.22 -4.49 -12.23
C ILE A 58 -5.79 -5.40 -13.32
N GLU A 59 -5.80 -4.96 -14.58
CA GLU A 59 -6.31 -5.75 -15.71
C GLU A 59 -5.21 -6.56 -16.41
N THR A 60 -3.95 -6.18 -16.28
CA THR A 60 -2.86 -6.69 -17.14
C THR A 60 -1.74 -7.39 -16.37
N LYS A 61 -1.55 -7.11 -15.08
CA LYS A 61 -0.40 -7.64 -14.30
C LYS A 61 -0.77 -8.21 -12.93
N THR A 62 -1.93 -8.85 -12.80
CA THR A 62 -2.35 -9.49 -11.54
C THR A 62 -1.40 -10.59 -11.04
N HIS A 63 -0.53 -11.13 -11.92
CA HIS A 63 0.49 -12.11 -11.56
C HIS A 63 1.50 -11.59 -10.51
N ILE A 64 1.67 -10.28 -10.36
CA ILE A 64 2.58 -9.70 -9.35
C ILE A 64 1.91 -9.52 -7.98
N PHE A 65 0.57 -9.58 -7.91
CA PHE A 65 -0.18 -9.21 -6.71
C PHE A 65 0.09 -10.17 -5.56
N THR A 66 0.22 -11.47 -5.84
CA THR A 66 0.58 -12.45 -4.81
C THR A 66 1.88 -12.07 -4.10
N ASN A 67 2.93 -11.74 -4.85
CA ASN A 67 4.21 -11.34 -4.26
C ASN A 67 4.09 -10.01 -3.54
N PHE A 68 3.33 -9.05 -4.09
CA PHE A 68 3.07 -7.76 -3.46
C PHE A 68 2.44 -7.93 -2.06
N PHE A 69 1.32 -8.66 -1.97
CA PHE A 69 0.62 -8.85 -0.71
C PHE A 69 1.38 -9.76 0.27
N VAL A 70 2.27 -10.65 -0.21
CA VAL A 70 3.23 -11.34 0.66
C VAL A 70 4.20 -10.37 1.33
N GLN A 71 4.70 -9.36 0.62
CA GLN A 71 5.56 -8.33 1.24
C GLN A 71 4.77 -7.48 2.24
N VAL A 72 3.55 -7.08 1.89
CA VAL A 72 2.65 -6.34 2.80
C VAL A 72 2.39 -7.14 4.09
N GLU A 73 2.09 -8.44 3.99
CA GLU A 73 1.89 -9.31 5.14
C GLU A 73 3.13 -9.38 6.03
N LEU A 74 4.31 -9.56 5.43
CA LEU A 74 5.58 -9.60 6.14
C LEU A 74 5.83 -8.32 6.95
N ILE A 75 5.56 -7.17 6.33
CA ILE A 75 5.71 -5.85 6.95
C ILE A 75 4.73 -5.71 8.11
N LEU A 76 3.43 -5.89 7.86
CA LEU A 76 2.38 -5.72 8.88
C LEU A 76 2.54 -6.68 10.06
N SER A 77 3.01 -7.90 9.81
CA SER A 77 3.26 -8.89 10.87
C SER A 77 4.42 -8.50 11.80
N ASN A 78 5.29 -7.57 11.39
CA ASN A 78 6.54 -7.26 12.07
C ASN A 78 6.81 -5.75 12.16
N CYS A 79 5.80 -4.91 12.32
CA CYS A 79 5.96 -3.46 12.34
C CYS A 79 5.70 -2.82 13.71
N ASP A 80 6.02 -1.54 13.83
CA ASP A 80 5.49 -0.65 14.86
C ASP A 80 4.24 0.10 14.35
N THR A 81 3.66 0.93 15.22
CA THR A 81 2.45 1.68 14.91
C THR A 81 2.63 2.65 13.74
N ASP A 82 3.81 3.25 13.59
CA ASP A 82 4.05 4.24 12.54
C ASP A 82 4.09 3.58 11.16
N ILE A 83 4.77 2.43 11.05
CA ILE A 83 4.79 1.65 9.81
C ILE A 83 3.43 0.99 9.55
N GLU A 84 2.74 0.51 10.60
CA GLU A 84 1.37 0.00 10.45
C GLU A 84 0.46 1.07 9.85
N ASN A 85 0.50 2.29 10.41
CA ASN A 85 -0.30 3.41 9.90
C ASN A 85 0.09 3.79 8.48
N LEU A 86 1.38 3.83 8.15
CA LEU A 86 1.85 4.09 6.79
C LEU A 86 1.27 3.09 5.79
N VAL A 87 1.26 1.80 6.12
CA VAL A 87 0.71 0.76 5.25
C VAL A 87 -0.82 0.79 5.22
N VAL A 88 -1.50 0.89 6.36
CA VAL A 88 -2.97 0.83 6.40
C VAL A 88 -3.59 2.12 5.84
N VAL A 89 -3.16 3.28 6.31
CA VAL A 89 -3.72 4.57 5.87
C VAL A 89 -3.13 5.00 4.53
N GLY A 90 -1.83 4.79 4.30
CA GLY A 90 -1.22 5.21 3.04
C GLY A 90 -1.50 4.25 1.89
N LEU A 91 -1.20 2.96 2.06
CA LEU A 91 -1.32 1.97 0.97
C LEU A 91 -2.74 1.47 0.79
N PHE A 92 -3.36 0.92 1.84
CA PHE A 92 -4.67 0.28 1.70
C PHE A 92 -5.77 1.29 1.36
N GLU A 93 -5.77 2.47 1.98
CA GLU A 93 -6.71 3.53 1.61
C GLU A 93 -6.52 3.97 0.15
N SER A 94 -5.27 4.06 -0.34
CA SER A 94 -4.99 4.36 -1.76
C SER A 94 -5.55 3.27 -2.69
N LEU A 95 -5.39 1.99 -2.33
CA LEU A 95 -6.00 0.87 -3.07
C LEU A 95 -7.52 0.98 -3.09
N GLN A 96 -8.16 1.22 -1.93
CA GLN A 96 -9.61 1.37 -1.82
C GLN A 96 -10.12 2.54 -2.69
N ASN A 97 -9.55 3.74 -2.49
CA ASN A 97 -9.94 4.96 -3.19
C ASN A 97 -9.75 4.85 -4.70
N SER A 98 -8.64 4.24 -5.14
CA SER A 98 -8.32 4.10 -6.56
C SER A 98 -9.10 2.97 -7.25
N SER A 99 -9.66 2.02 -6.48
CA SER A 99 -10.44 0.90 -7.02
C SER A 99 -11.84 1.31 -7.49
N SER A 100 -12.33 2.48 -7.07
CA SER A 100 -13.65 2.99 -7.44
C SER A 100 -13.85 3.01 -8.96
N GLY A 101 -14.92 2.37 -9.42
CA GLY A 101 -15.24 2.24 -10.85
C GLY A 101 -14.41 1.21 -11.63
N LYS A 102 -13.46 0.52 -10.99
CA LYS A 102 -12.64 -0.53 -11.62
C LYS A 102 -12.98 -1.93 -11.09
N VAL A 103 -13.01 -2.08 -9.77
CA VAL A 103 -13.28 -3.36 -9.10
C VAL A 103 -14.05 -3.14 -7.80
N ASP A 104 -14.74 -4.17 -7.34
CA ASP A 104 -15.34 -4.18 -6.01
C ASP A 104 -14.28 -4.44 -4.94
N TYR A 105 -13.78 -3.39 -4.29
CA TYR A 105 -12.68 -3.49 -3.32
C TYR A 105 -13.02 -4.36 -2.10
N HIS A 106 -14.29 -4.59 -1.79
CA HIS A 106 -14.71 -5.40 -0.65
C HIS A 106 -14.24 -6.86 -0.76
N THR A 107 -14.17 -7.36 -2.00
CA THR A 107 -13.94 -8.78 -2.27
C THR A 107 -12.80 -9.02 -3.24
N TYR A 108 -12.45 -8.04 -4.07
CA TYR A 108 -11.48 -8.24 -5.16
C TYR A 108 -10.10 -8.68 -4.67
N PHE A 109 -9.64 -8.14 -3.54
CA PHE A 109 -8.30 -8.42 -3.01
C PHE A 109 -8.20 -9.70 -2.16
N ASP A 110 -9.33 -10.34 -1.83
CA ASP A 110 -9.42 -11.40 -0.82
C ASP A 110 -8.53 -12.61 -1.11
N LYS A 111 -8.32 -12.91 -2.39
CA LYS A 111 -7.49 -14.04 -2.82
C LYS A 111 -5.98 -13.80 -2.68
N TRP A 112 -5.55 -12.55 -2.47
CA TRP A 112 -4.14 -12.19 -2.29
C TRP A 112 -3.82 -11.70 -0.88
N LEU A 113 -4.79 -11.12 -0.18
CA LEU A 113 -4.64 -10.73 1.21
C LEU A 113 -4.41 -11.99 2.07
N LEU A 114 -3.40 -11.90 2.93
CA LEU A 114 -3.03 -12.91 3.90
C LEU A 114 -3.62 -12.54 5.28
N PRO A 115 -3.56 -13.41 6.32
CA PRO A 115 -4.35 -13.23 7.53
C PRO A 115 -4.23 -11.86 8.21
N VAL A 116 -3.01 -11.32 8.39
CA VAL A 116 -2.80 -10.03 9.06
C VAL A 116 -3.26 -8.88 8.17
N SER A 117 -2.85 -8.88 6.91
CA SER A 117 -3.24 -7.87 5.92
C SER A 117 -4.75 -7.87 5.69
N LYS A 118 -5.42 -9.02 5.69
CA LYS A 118 -6.88 -9.16 5.57
C LYS A 118 -7.61 -8.61 6.79
N ASP A 119 -7.15 -8.89 8.00
CA ASP A 119 -7.73 -8.30 9.23
C ASP A 119 -7.64 -6.77 9.20
N LYS A 120 -6.48 -6.21 8.85
CA LYS A 120 -6.29 -4.75 8.75
C LYS A 120 -7.12 -4.13 7.63
N TRP A 121 -7.20 -4.79 6.46
CA TRP A 121 -8.04 -4.37 5.34
C TRP A 121 -9.52 -4.31 5.71
N ASN A 122 -10.04 -5.36 6.35
CA ASN A 122 -11.43 -5.40 6.78
C ASN A 122 -11.72 -4.30 7.82
N ARG A 123 -10.82 -4.10 8.79
CA ARG A 123 -10.97 -3.02 9.79
C ARG A 123 -10.97 -1.62 9.14
N LEU A 124 -10.15 -1.40 8.12
CA LEU A 124 -10.15 -0.14 7.37
C LEU A 124 -11.52 0.08 6.71
N ILE A 125 -12.05 -0.93 6.01
CA ILE A 125 -13.38 -0.85 5.38
C ILE A 125 -14.45 -0.54 6.44
N ASP A 126 -14.48 -1.29 7.54
CA ASP A 126 -15.44 -1.10 8.63
C ASP A 126 -15.36 0.32 9.22
N GLN A 127 -14.15 0.87 9.37
CA GLN A 127 -13.95 2.23 9.86
C GLN A 127 -14.50 3.29 8.89
N TRP A 128 -14.23 3.16 7.59
CA TRP A 128 -14.70 4.10 6.58
C TRP A 128 -16.21 4.05 6.38
N GLU A 129 -16.81 2.88 6.46
CA GLU A 129 -18.24 2.68 6.21
C GLU A 129 -19.07 2.90 7.46
N GLY A 130 -18.56 2.52 8.63
CA GLY A 130 -19.13 2.88 9.93
C GLY A 130 -19.15 4.40 10.15
N GLN A 131 -18.15 5.13 9.67
CA GLN A 131 -18.15 6.59 9.67
C GLN A 131 -19.24 7.18 8.75
N LYS A 132 -19.53 6.56 7.60
CA LYS A 132 -20.60 7.02 6.69
C LYS A 132 -21.98 6.94 7.34
N LEU A 133 -22.26 5.90 8.13
CA LEU A 133 -23.56 5.72 8.82
C LEU A 133 -23.81 6.69 9.98
N THR A 134 -22.78 7.42 10.44
CA THR A 134 -22.89 8.41 11.54
C THR A 134 -22.99 9.85 11.06
N ARG A 135 -22.97 10.08 9.74
CA ARG A 135 -23.06 11.41 9.12
C ARG A 135 -24.31 11.50 8.24
N ASP A 136 -25.48 11.30 8.85
CA ASP A 136 -26.79 11.65 8.31
C ASP A 136 -27.58 12.47 9.35
#